data_AF-A0A1B2CTC7-F1
#
_entry.id   AF-A0A1B2CTC7-F1
#
_cell.length_a   1.000
_cell.length_b   1.000
_cell.length_c   1.000
_cell.angle_alpha   90.00
_cell.angle_beta   90.00
_cell.angle_gamma   90.00
#
_symmetry.space_group_name_H-M   'P 1'
#
loop_
_entity.id
_entity.type
_entity.pdbx_description
1 polymer ?
#
loop_
_entity_poly.entity_id
_entity_poly.type
_entity_poly.pdbx_seq_one_letter_code
_entity_poly.pdbx_strand_id
1 'polypeptide(L)'
;MAEGTDWVEQARRLVAGLGETGLGQAVFGPAGTGAGGPFPAGEHEPGGDCRWCPVCQLAAVARRPEVSEALADALTSAATALRAFAAAAAAEAPGPDPAATEDETAGREPAPPTAPVQHIEIA
;
A
#
# COMPACT_ATOMS: atom_id res chain seq x y z
N MET A 1 -20.69 -1.48 -20.03
CA MET A 1 -19.88 -2.14 -18.99
C MET A 1 -18.55 -2.65 -19.56
N ALA A 2 -17.87 -1.85 -20.40
CA ALA A 2 -16.63 -2.27 -21.08
C ALA A 2 -15.39 -1.50 -20.58
N GLU A 3 -15.53 -0.23 -20.16
CA GLU A 3 -14.44 0.53 -19.51
C GLU A 3 -13.83 -0.20 -18.29
N GLY A 4 -14.67 -0.86 -17.48
CA GLY A 4 -14.23 -1.51 -16.24
C GLY A 4 -13.27 -2.68 -16.45
N THR A 5 -13.24 -3.26 -17.66
CA THR A 5 -12.43 -4.44 -17.97
C THR A 5 -11.14 -4.07 -18.71
N ASP A 6 -11.13 -2.96 -19.45
CA ASP A 6 -9.98 -2.49 -20.22
C ASP A 6 -8.84 -2.01 -19.32
N TRP A 7 -9.16 -1.25 -18.26
CA TRP A 7 -8.15 -0.78 -17.31
C TRP A 7 -7.51 -1.94 -16.52
N VAL A 8 -8.28 -3.00 -16.21
CA VAL A 8 -7.77 -4.19 -15.50
C VAL A 8 -6.77 -4.93 -16.37
N GLU A 9 -7.04 -5.03 -17.67
CA GLU A 9 -6.15 -5.65 -18.63
C GLU A 9 -4.89 -4.81 -18.86
N GLN A 10 -5.02 -3.48 -18.88
CA GLN A 10 -3.90 -2.54 -18.94
C GLN A 10 -3.01 -2.62 -17.68
N ALA A 11 -3.62 -2.75 -16.50
CA ALA A 11 -2.93 -2.97 -15.24
C ALA A 11 -2.20 -4.32 -15.22
N ARG A 12 -2.82 -5.39 -15.73
CA ARG A 12 -2.17 -6.71 -15.86
C ARG A 12 -0.93 -6.66 -16.75
N ARG A 13 -0.99 -5.96 -17.90
CA ARG A 13 0.16 -5.81 -18.79
C ARG A 13 1.28 -4.99 -18.16
N LEU A 14 0.96 -3.95 -17.41
CA LEU A 14 1.94 -3.16 -16.65
C LEU A 14 2.65 -4.03 -15.59
N VAL A 15 1.89 -4.81 -14.81
CA VAL A 15 2.46 -5.72 -13.79
C VAL A 15 3.32 -6.81 -14.45
N ALA A 16 2.88 -7.38 -15.57
CA ALA A 16 3.67 -8.35 -16.32
C ALA A 16 5.00 -7.75 -16.82
N GLY A 17 4.98 -6.52 -17.34
CA GLY A 17 6.19 -5.79 -17.76
C GLY A 17 7.14 -5.45 -16.60
N LEU A 18 6.61 -5.19 -15.40
CA LEU A 18 7.43 -5.04 -14.18
C LEU A 18 8.10 -6.34 -13.73
N GLY A 19 7.47 -7.49 -14.01
CA GLY A 19 8.07 -8.81 -13.83
C GLY A 19 9.30 -9.02 -14.70
N GLU A 20 9.21 -8.62 -15.98
CA GLU A 20 10.30 -8.78 -16.95
C GLU A 20 11.46 -7.79 -16.77
N THR A 21 11.21 -6.60 -16.18
CA THR A 21 12.25 -5.59 -15.91
C THR A 21 13.13 -5.92 -14.68
N GLY A 22 13.01 -7.11 -14.10
CA GLY A 22 13.94 -7.66 -13.11
C GLY A 22 13.62 -7.33 -11.65
N LEU A 23 12.70 -6.41 -11.36
CA LEU A 23 12.18 -6.17 -10.01
C LEU A 23 11.32 -7.36 -9.52
N GLY A 24 10.50 -7.94 -10.40
CA GLY A 24 9.77 -9.17 -10.09
C GLY A 24 10.68 -10.38 -9.90
N GLN A 25 11.83 -10.42 -10.58
CA GLN A 25 12.83 -11.48 -10.40
C GLN A 25 13.65 -11.31 -9.11
N ALA A 26 13.84 -10.06 -8.65
CA ALA A 26 14.52 -9.77 -7.39
C ALA A 26 13.63 -9.99 -6.15
N VAL A 27 12.31 -9.82 -6.28
CA VAL A 27 11.32 -9.98 -5.19
C VAL A 27 10.61 -11.34 -5.22
N PHE A 28 10.37 -11.89 -6.41
CA PHE A 28 9.60 -13.14 -6.64
C PHE A 28 10.29 -14.09 -7.64
N GLY A 29 11.58 -13.89 -7.94
CA GLY A 29 12.32 -14.77 -8.85
C GLY A 29 12.31 -16.23 -8.39
N PRO A 30 12.73 -17.16 -9.25
CA PRO A 30 12.60 -18.60 -9.04
C PRO A 30 13.57 -19.13 -7.96
N ALA A 31 13.41 -18.66 -6.73
CA ALA A 31 13.76 -19.36 -5.50
C ALA A 31 12.51 -20.05 -4.90
N GLY A 32 11.36 -20.00 -5.61
CA GLY A 32 10.06 -20.51 -5.14
C GLY A 32 9.47 -21.68 -5.94
N THR A 33 10.16 -22.23 -6.94
CA THR A 33 9.74 -23.50 -7.57
C THR A 33 10.43 -24.65 -6.85
N GLY A 34 9.66 -25.36 -6.03
CA GLY A 34 10.10 -26.40 -5.12
C GLY A 34 11.11 -27.40 -5.69
N ALA A 35 12.34 -27.30 -5.22
CA ALA A 35 13.16 -28.47 -4.99
C ALA A 35 12.71 -29.08 -3.65
N GLY A 36 11.79 -30.04 -3.74
CA GLY A 36 11.42 -30.93 -2.63
C GLY A 36 12.59 -31.84 -2.24
N GLY A 37 13.63 -31.26 -1.67
CA GLY A 37 14.66 -31.99 -0.91
C GLY A 37 14.31 -31.96 0.58
N PRO A 38 14.65 -33.00 1.35
CA PRO A 38 14.35 -33.06 2.78
C PRO A 38 15.18 -32.00 3.50
N PHE A 39 14.60 -30.84 3.77
CA PHE A 39 15.20 -29.86 4.67
C PHE A 39 15.14 -30.43 6.09
N PRO A 40 16.25 -30.41 6.85
CA PRO A 40 16.17 -30.71 8.28
C PRO A 40 15.19 -29.70 8.88
N ALA A 41 14.22 -30.19 9.64
CA ALA A 41 13.31 -29.38 10.44
C ALA A 41 14.13 -28.68 11.55
N GLY A 42 14.91 -27.68 11.17
CA GLY A 42 15.52 -26.73 12.09
C GLY A 42 14.43 -25.77 12.49
N GLU A 43 14.04 -25.84 13.75
CA GLU A 43 13.04 -24.98 14.38
C GLU A 43 13.38 -23.51 14.09
N HIS A 44 12.41 -22.75 13.59
CA HIS A 44 12.53 -21.31 13.44
C HIS A 44 12.51 -20.68 14.83
N GLU A 45 13.68 -20.27 15.33
CA GLU A 45 13.75 -19.52 16.58
C GLU A 45 13.14 -18.12 16.37
N PRO A 46 12.13 -17.71 17.16
CA PRO A 46 11.55 -16.39 17.07
C PRO A 46 12.63 -15.33 17.35
N GLY A 47 13.00 -14.56 16.32
CA GLY A 47 14.05 -13.54 16.40
C GLY A 47 15.41 -13.95 15.85
N GLY A 48 15.59 -15.21 15.43
CA GLY A 48 16.79 -15.68 14.74
C GLY A 48 16.66 -15.56 13.22
N ASP A 49 17.58 -14.84 12.57
CA ASP A 49 17.62 -14.74 11.11
C ASP A 49 18.14 -16.06 10.49
N CYS A 50 17.22 -16.95 10.14
CA CYS A 50 17.55 -18.16 9.40
C CYS A 50 18.08 -17.77 8.00
N ARG A 51 19.37 -18.02 7.74
CA ARG A 51 20.03 -17.65 6.47
C ARG A 51 19.58 -18.46 5.26
N TRP A 52 18.84 -19.56 5.46
CA TRP A 52 18.35 -20.44 4.39
C TRP A 52 16.86 -20.26 4.10
N CYS A 53 16.11 -19.53 4.93
CA CYS A 53 14.67 -19.33 4.72
C CYS A 53 14.43 -18.04 3.91
N PRO A 54 13.81 -18.11 2.72
CA PRO A 54 13.59 -16.95 1.87
C PRO A 54 12.68 -15.89 2.53
N VAL A 55 11.73 -16.32 3.37
CA VAL A 55 10.87 -15.40 4.14
C VAL A 55 11.68 -14.59 5.15
N CYS A 56 12.58 -15.22 5.89
CA CYS A 56 13.46 -14.55 6.85
C CYS A 56 14.44 -13.59 6.14
N GLN A 57 14.96 -13.97 4.98
CA GLN A 57 15.81 -13.09 4.16
C GLN A 57 15.05 -11.84 3.70
N LEU A 58 13.82 -11.99 3.20
CA LEU A 58 12.97 -10.87 2.81
C LEU A 58 12.65 -9.97 4.02
N ALA A 59 12.28 -10.56 5.16
CA ALA A 59 12.03 -9.83 6.40
C ALA A 59 13.27 -9.08 6.89
N ALA A 60 14.47 -9.63 6.71
CA ALA A 60 15.72 -8.94 7.03
C ALA A 60 15.96 -7.73 6.10
N VAL A 61 15.64 -7.84 4.80
CA VAL A 61 15.72 -6.70 3.87
C VAL A 61 14.70 -5.63 4.23
N ALA A 62 13.45 -6.01 4.51
CA ALA A 62 12.39 -5.07 4.85
C ALA A 62 12.66 -4.34 6.19
N ARG A 63 13.33 -5.00 7.14
CA ARG A 63 13.73 -4.40 8.43
C ARG A 63 14.87 -3.40 8.32
N ARG A 64 15.52 -3.25 7.15
CA ARG A 64 16.52 -2.21 6.93
C ARG A 64 15.81 -0.85 6.88
N PRO A 65 16.20 0.12 7.74
CA PRO A 65 15.54 1.42 7.80
C PRO A 65 15.64 2.16 6.46
N GLU A 66 16.76 2.02 5.75
CA GLU A 66 16.97 2.66 4.44
C GLU A 66 15.97 2.16 3.39
N VAL A 67 15.59 0.88 3.45
CA VAL A 67 14.60 0.28 2.53
C VAL A 67 13.20 0.75 2.88
N SER A 68 12.88 0.81 4.17
CA SER A 68 11.57 1.29 4.65
C SER A 68 11.36 2.78 4.34
N GLU A 69 12.39 3.60 4.50
CA GLU A 69 12.37 5.03 4.15
C GLU A 69 12.20 5.24 2.65
N ALA A 70 13.02 4.57 1.82
CA ALA A 70 12.90 4.66 0.37
C ALA A 70 11.50 4.20 -0.13
N LEU A 71 10.92 3.18 0.50
CA LEU A 71 9.57 2.73 0.19
C LEU A 71 8.52 3.79 0.58
N ALA A 72 8.66 4.41 1.75
CA ALA A 72 7.75 5.47 2.19
C ALA A 72 7.81 6.69 1.25
N ASP A 73 9.00 7.09 0.80
CA ASP A 73 9.19 8.17 -0.17
C ASP A 73 8.56 7.82 -1.52
N ALA A 74 8.77 6.58 -2.00
CA ALA A 74 8.17 6.11 -3.24
C ALA A 74 6.64 6.12 -3.18
N LEU A 75 6.05 5.65 -2.07
CA LEU A 75 4.60 5.67 -1.85
C LEU A 75 4.05 7.10 -1.75
N THR A 76 4.79 8.00 -1.12
CA THR A 76 4.42 9.43 -1.01
C THR A 76 4.42 10.10 -2.37
N SER A 77 5.44 9.83 -3.19
CA SER A 77 5.52 10.31 -4.58
C SER A 77 4.37 9.76 -5.43
N ALA A 78 4.10 8.45 -5.34
CA ALA A 78 2.99 7.81 -6.05
C ALA A 78 1.63 8.41 -5.63
N ALA A 79 1.39 8.61 -4.33
CA ALA A 79 0.16 9.24 -3.84
C ALA A 79 0.02 10.67 -4.36
N THR A 80 1.12 11.42 -4.46
CA THR A 80 1.12 12.78 -5.00
C THR A 80 0.79 12.80 -6.50
N ALA A 81 1.39 11.89 -7.27
CA ALA A 81 1.08 11.73 -8.69
C ALA A 81 -0.39 11.34 -8.92
N LEU A 82 -0.94 10.42 -8.12
CA LEU A 82 -2.34 10.02 -8.20
C LEU A 82 -3.31 11.18 -7.89
N ARG A 83 -3.00 12.01 -6.88
CA ARG A 83 -3.81 13.21 -6.58
C ARG A 83 -3.76 14.22 -7.73
N ALA A 84 -2.59 14.43 -8.33
CA ALA A 84 -2.45 15.32 -9.48
C ALA A 84 -3.26 14.81 -10.69
N PHE A 85 -3.20 13.51 -10.96
CA PHE A 85 -4.00 12.87 -12.00
C PHE A 85 -5.50 13.02 -11.74
N ALA A 86 -5.95 12.78 -10.51
CA ALA A 86 -7.35 12.96 -10.12
C ALA A 86 -7.82 14.42 -10.25
N ALA A 87 -6.98 15.38 -9.88
CA ALA A 87 -7.27 16.80 -10.03
C ALA A 87 -7.39 17.22 -11.51
N ALA A 88 -6.51 16.70 -12.38
CA ALA A 88 -6.59 16.92 -13.82
C ALA A 88 -7.87 16.32 -14.41
N ALA A 89 -8.24 15.10 -14.01
CA ALA A 89 -9.49 14.47 -14.45
C ALA A 89 -10.73 15.24 -13.98
N ALA A 90 -10.70 15.82 -12.78
CA ALA A 90 -11.80 16.65 -12.26
C ALA A 90 -11.93 18.00 -12.98
N ALA A 91 -10.82 18.59 -13.44
CA ALA A 91 -10.84 19.84 -14.20
C ALA A 91 -11.44 19.68 -15.61
N GLU A 92 -11.35 18.49 -16.19
CA GLU A 92 -11.94 18.13 -17.49
C GLU A 92 -13.42 17.70 -17.36
N ALA A 93 -13.94 17.55 -16.14
CA ALA A 93 -15.35 17.24 -15.92
C ALA A 93 -16.22 18.47 -16.27
N PRO A 94 -17.36 18.30 -16.97
CA PRO A 94 -18.29 19.39 -17.20
C PRO A 94 -18.69 20.00 -15.86
N GLY A 95 -18.56 21.33 -15.74
CA GLY A 95 -18.72 22.05 -14.47
C GLY A 95 -20.08 21.81 -13.80
N PRO A 96 -20.14 21.88 -12.46
CA PRO A 96 -21.40 21.73 -11.74
C PRO A 96 -22.40 22.79 -12.18
N ASP A 97 -23.63 22.34 -12.44
CA ASP A 97 -24.79 23.21 -12.66
C ASP A 97 -24.94 24.12 -11.42
N PRO A 98 -24.94 25.45 -11.54
CA PRO A 98 -24.98 26.37 -10.40
C PRO A 98 -26.25 26.28 -9.54
N ALA A 99 -27.21 25.43 -9.91
CA ALA A 99 -28.46 25.22 -9.18
C ALA A 99 -28.36 24.27 -7.96
N ALA A 100 -27.21 23.62 -7.71
CA ALA A 100 -27.09 22.61 -6.64
C ALA A 100 -26.40 23.10 -5.34
N THR A 101 -26.03 24.38 -5.23
CA THR A 101 -25.23 24.92 -4.10
C THR A 101 -26.05 25.65 -3.01
N GLU A 102 -27.36 25.40 -2.92
CA GLU A 102 -28.22 26.03 -1.90
C GLU A 102 -28.87 25.04 -0.92
N ASP A 103 -28.23 23.92 -0.57
CA ASP A 103 -28.76 23.03 0.49
C ASP A 103 -27.67 22.25 1.26
N GLU A 104 -26.57 22.92 1.64
CA GLU A 104 -25.59 22.29 2.55
C GLU A 104 -25.01 23.31 3.55
N THR A 105 -25.88 24.07 4.21
CA THR A 105 -25.48 24.92 5.37
C THR A 105 -26.45 24.81 6.55
N ALA A 106 -27.51 24.02 6.46
CA ALA A 106 -28.48 23.82 7.54
C ALA A 106 -28.27 22.47 8.28
N GLY A 107 -27.07 22.25 8.86
CA GLY A 107 -26.81 20.98 9.55
C GLY A 107 -25.59 20.94 10.48
N ARG A 108 -25.07 22.09 10.93
CA ARG A 108 -24.01 22.08 11.95
C ARG A 108 -24.61 21.86 13.33
N GLU A 109 -24.77 20.60 13.69
CA GLU A 109 -25.08 20.15 15.05
C GLU A 109 -23.99 20.66 16.02
N PRO A 110 -24.34 21.21 17.20
CA PRO A 110 -23.38 21.71 18.17
C PRO A 110 -22.47 20.59 18.67
N ALA A 111 -21.18 20.88 18.79
CA ALA A 111 -20.17 19.91 19.22
C ALA A 111 -20.55 19.26 20.57
N PRO A 112 -20.36 17.93 20.73
CA PRO A 112 -20.67 17.25 21.98
C PRO A 112 -19.78 17.76 23.11
N PRO A 113 -20.29 17.82 24.36
CA PRO A 113 -19.49 18.22 25.51
C PRO A 113 -18.34 17.21 25.71
N THR A 114 -17.15 17.73 26.01
CA THR A 114 -15.98 16.90 26.31
C THR A 114 -16.25 16.05 27.55
N ALA A 115 -16.14 14.73 27.41
CA ALA A 115 -16.26 13.79 28.53
C ALA A 115 -15.09 13.98 29.53
N PRO A 116 -15.33 13.87 30.84
CA PRO A 116 -14.27 13.99 31.84
C PRO A 116 -13.29 12.81 31.73
N VAL A 117 -12.00 13.14 31.59
CA VAL A 117 -10.91 12.15 31.59
C VAL A 117 -10.63 11.74 33.04
N GLN A 118 -10.80 10.47 33.37
CA GLN A 118 -10.46 9.94 34.68
C GLN A 118 -8.97 9.62 34.76
N HIS A 119 -8.27 10.28 35.67
CA HIS A 119 -6.89 9.97 36.03
C HIS A 119 -6.88 8.88 37.10
N ILE A 120 -6.13 7.79 36.84
CA ILE A 120 -5.85 6.76 37.82
C ILE A 120 -4.40 6.93 38.26
N GLU A 121 -4.20 7.22 39.54
CA GLU A 121 -2.87 7.19 40.16
C GLU A 121 -2.54 5.75 40.55
N ILE A 122 -1.34 5.30 40.20
CA ILE A 122 -0.79 4.00 40.59
C ILE A 122 0.26 4.27 41.67
N ALA A 123 0.03 3.71 42.86
CA ALA A 123 0.94 3.77 44.01
C ALA A 123 1.97 2.64 44.01
#